data_AF-A0A8B7NCG5-F1
#
_entry.id   AF-A0A8B7NCG5-F1
#
_cell.length_a   1.000
_cell.length_b   1.000
_cell.length_c   1.000
_cell.angle_alpha   90.00
_cell.angle_beta   90.00
_cell.angle_gamma   90.00
#
_symmetry.space_group_name_H-M   'P 1'
#
loop_
_entity.id
_entity.type
_entity.pdbx_description
1 polymer ?
#
loop_
_entity_poly.entity_id
_entity_poly.type
_entity_poly.pdbx_seq_one_letter_code
_entity_poly.pdbx_strand_id
1 'polypeptide(L)'
;MNTLAAATIVILLLAILWSVAGQFRSIMVPQDFPEDVDLATITPQTVDMVLADRAAVLQLVECFENEARCRSRGALSFARQVHRLGKSGRCHRCSPRQQQHISVIMRRTISGMQSKHPAEWRRIVPFIRNLL
;
A
#
# COMPACT_ATOMS: atom_id res chain seq x y z
N MET A 1 60.53 -3.33 -17.98
CA MET A 1 59.45 -3.82 -17.08
C MET A 1 58.76 -2.60 -16.46
N ASN A 2 58.29 -1.67 -17.29
CA ASN A 2 56.94 -1.58 -17.91
C ASN A 2 55.94 -0.86 -17.00
N THR A 3 56.25 0.40 -16.70
CA THR A 3 55.34 1.40 -16.12
C THR A 3 54.02 1.52 -16.88
N LEU A 4 54.04 1.23 -18.20
CA LEU A 4 52.85 1.13 -19.05
C LEU A 4 51.86 0.05 -18.62
N ALA A 5 52.32 -1.08 -18.06
CA ALA A 5 51.45 -2.17 -17.63
C ALA A 5 50.76 -1.87 -16.29
N ALA A 6 51.39 -1.09 -15.42
CA ALA A 6 50.78 -0.68 -14.15
C ALA A 6 49.65 0.34 -14.38
N ALA A 7 49.86 1.28 -15.31
CA ALA A 7 48.86 2.30 -15.65
C ALA A 7 47.58 1.69 -16.26
N THR A 8 47.72 0.68 -17.12
CA THR A 8 46.55 0.01 -17.73
C THR A 8 45.74 -0.78 -16.71
N ILE A 9 46.37 -1.43 -15.74
CA ILE A 9 45.67 -2.16 -14.66
C ILE A 9 44.87 -1.18 -13.78
N VAL A 10 45.44 -0.03 -13.43
CA VAL A 10 44.75 0.97 -12.61
C VAL A 10 43.55 1.56 -13.36
N ILE A 11 43.67 1.83 -14.66
CA ILE A 11 42.56 2.34 -15.48
C ILE A 11 41.44 1.29 -15.58
N LEU A 12 41.77 0.00 -15.75
CA LEU A 12 40.80 -1.08 -15.79
C LEU A 12 40.08 -1.24 -14.44
N LEU A 13 40.80 -1.15 -13.31
CA LEU A 13 40.21 -1.22 -11.98
C LEU A 13 39.28 -0.03 -11.70
N LEU A 14 39.67 1.18 -12.10
CA LEU A 14 38.82 2.37 -11.96
C LEU A 14 37.55 2.28 -12.83
N ALA A 15 37.66 1.75 -14.05
CA ALA A 15 36.51 1.53 -14.94
C ALA A 15 35.53 0.48 -14.40
N ILE A 16 36.05 -0.59 -13.78
CA ILE A 16 35.22 -1.62 -13.12
C ILE A 16 34.52 -1.02 -11.90
N LEU A 17 35.23 -0.25 -11.07
CA LEU A 17 34.67 0.42 -9.88
C LEU A 17 33.58 1.46 -10.23
N TRP A 18 33.71 2.16 -11.37
CA TRP A 18 32.66 3.09 -11.84
C TRP A 18 31.42 2.37 -12.36
N SER A 19 31.57 1.18 -12.95
CA SER A 19 30.44 0.43 -13.51
C SER A 19 29.49 -0.09 -12.43
N VAL A 20 30.00 -0.47 -11.26
CA VAL A 20 29.17 -0.95 -10.13
C VAL A 20 28.41 0.17 -9.41
N ALA A 21 28.94 1.40 -9.42
CA ALA A 21 28.30 2.55 -8.76
C ALA A 21 27.02 3.02 -9.50
N GLY A 22 26.86 2.69 -10.78
CA GLY A 22 25.72 3.12 -11.60
C GLY A 22 24.52 2.17 -11.61
N GLN A 23 24.66 0.92 -11.13
CA GLN A 23 23.67 -0.13 -11.41
C GLN A 23 22.54 -0.28 -10.37
N PHE A 24 22.65 0.39 -9.21
CA PHE A 24 21.63 0.39 -8.16
C PHE A 24 20.83 1.71 -8.07
N ARG A 25 20.67 2.42 -9.19
CA ARG A 25 19.66 3.47 -9.30
C ARG A 25 18.27 2.84 -9.42
N SER A 26 17.75 2.44 -8.26
CA SER A 26 16.33 2.55 -7.92
C SER A 26 15.35 1.93 -8.90
N ILE A 27 15.25 0.59 -8.91
CA ILE A 27 13.93 -0.03 -8.98
C ILE A 27 13.33 0.06 -7.56
N MET A 28 12.99 1.28 -7.12
CA MET A 28 12.05 1.44 -6.03
C MET A 28 10.68 1.23 -6.68
N VAL A 29 10.31 -0.04 -6.89
CA VAL A 29 8.90 -0.37 -7.09
C VAL A 29 8.27 -0.10 -5.72
N PRO A 30 7.45 0.95 -5.58
CA PRO A 30 6.69 1.10 -4.35
C PRO A 30 5.89 -0.20 -4.21
N GLN A 31 5.91 -0.82 -3.04
CA GLN A 31 4.96 -1.89 -2.77
C GLN A 31 3.58 -1.23 -2.81
N ASP A 32 2.93 -1.35 -3.96
CA ASP A 32 1.71 -0.64 -4.24
C ASP A 32 0.52 -1.38 -3.62
N PHE A 33 -0.49 -0.62 -3.22
CA PHE A 33 -1.76 -1.21 -2.81
C PHE A 33 -2.31 -2.05 -3.98
N PRO A 34 -2.82 -3.28 -3.74
CA PRO A 34 -3.25 -4.21 -4.78
C PRO A 34 -4.25 -3.57 -5.76
N GLU A 35 -4.05 -3.72 -7.07
CA GLU A 35 -4.81 -2.94 -8.07
C GLU A 35 -6.32 -3.27 -8.17
N ASP A 36 -6.68 -4.56 -8.01
CA ASP A 36 -8.05 -5.05 -8.14
C ASP A 36 -8.63 -5.43 -6.78
N VAL A 37 -9.23 -4.44 -6.12
CA VAL A 37 -9.78 -4.62 -4.76
C VAL A 37 -11.29 -4.58 -4.77
N ASP A 38 -11.89 -5.66 -4.28
CA ASP A 38 -13.30 -5.80 -3.96
C ASP A 38 -13.44 -6.24 -2.49
N LEU A 39 -14.17 -5.47 -1.68
CA LEU A 39 -14.41 -5.77 -0.26
C LEU A 39 -15.11 -7.12 -0.06
N ALA A 40 -15.83 -7.62 -1.06
CA ALA A 40 -16.51 -8.91 -0.98
C ALA A 40 -15.58 -10.12 -1.18
N THR A 41 -14.36 -9.91 -1.70
CA THR A 41 -13.44 -11.00 -2.08
C THR A 41 -12.02 -10.83 -1.57
N ILE A 42 -11.60 -9.63 -1.17
CA ILE A 42 -10.27 -9.37 -0.63
C ILE A 42 -9.97 -10.24 0.59
N THR A 43 -8.78 -10.85 0.64
CA THR A 43 -8.45 -11.76 1.74
C THR A 43 -7.97 -11.01 2.99
N PRO A 44 -8.15 -11.57 4.20
CA PRO A 44 -7.54 -11.02 5.41
C PRO A 44 -6.02 -10.90 5.32
N GLN A 45 -5.36 -11.81 4.60
CA GLN A 45 -3.92 -11.80 4.36
C GLN A 45 -3.51 -10.60 3.50
N THR A 46 -4.30 -10.28 2.47
CA THR A 46 -4.09 -9.07 1.66
C THR A 46 -4.19 -7.81 2.52
N VAL A 47 -5.16 -7.75 3.43
CA VAL A 47 -5.29 -6.65 4.39
C VAL A 47 -4.06 -6.56 5.28
N ASP A 48 -3.54 -7.68 5.79
CA ASP A 48 -2.34 -7.68 6.61
C ASP A 48 -1.09 -7.23 5.85
N MET A 49 -0.95 -7.62 4.58
CA MET A 49 0.15 -7.18 3.73
C MET A 49 0.12 -5.67 3.54
N VAL A 50 -1.06 -5.11 3.22
CA VAL A 50 -1.24 -3.65 3.11
C VAL A 50 -0.89 -2.98 4.45
N LEU A 51 -1.39 -3.49 5.58
CA LEU A 51 -1.13 -2.92 6.89
C LEU A 51 0.32 -3.11 7.36
N ALA A 52 1.09 -4.01 6.75
CA ALA A 52 2.52 -4.17 7.02
C ALA A 52 3.37 -3.17 6.23
N ASP A 53 2.83 -2.62 5.15
CA ASP A 53 3.50 -1.64 4.30
C ASP A 53 2.97 -0.22 4.50
N ARG A 54 3.85 0.64 5.01
CA ARG A 54 3.53 2.04 5.24
C ARG A 54 3.19 2.79 3.95
N ALA A 55 3.82 2.47 2.82
CA ALA A 55 3.54 3.14 1.55
C ALA A 55 2.12 2.83 1.09
N ALA A 56 1.70 1.57 1.11
CA ALA A 56 0.33 1.15 0.82
C ALA A 56 -0.71 1.79 1.77
N VAL A 57 -0.41 1.90 3.07
CA VAL A 57 -1.30 2.61 4.01
C VAL A 57 -1.42 4.09 3.67
N LEU A 58 -0.33 4.76 3.33
CA LEU A 58 -0.37 6.17 2.92
C LEU A 58 -1.18 6.39 1.64
N GLN A 59 -1.07 5.48 0.66
CA GLN A 59 -1.94 5.49 -0.52
C GLN A 59 -3.41 5.36 -0.11
N LEU A 60 -3.73 4.42 0.79
CA LEU A 60 -5.10 4.26 1.30
C LEU A 60 -5.64 5.53 1.95
N VAL A 61 -4.84 6.17 2.81
CA VAL A 61 -5.22 7.42 3.49
C VAL A 61 -5.46 8.55 2.51
N GLU A 62 -4.57 8.72 1.52
CA GLU A 62 -4.74 9.73 0.46
C GLU A 62 -6.07 9.53 -0.27
N CYS A 63 -6.45 8.28 -0.55
CA CYS A 63 -7.70 7.97 -1.24
C CYS A 63 -8.95 8.20 -0.39
N PHE A 64 -8.86 8.14 0.94
CA PHE A 64 -9.94 8.59 1.83
C PHE A 64 -10.02 10.12 1.90
N GLU A 65 -8.88 10.81 1.92
CA GLU A 65 -8.84 12.27 2.05
C GLU A 65 -9.22 13.01 0.76
N ASN A 66 -8.80 12.48 -0.39
CA ASN A 66 -9.05 13.10 -1.69
C ASN A 66 -9.05 12.06 -2.82
N GLU A 67 -10.25 11.57 -3.16
CA GLU A 67 -10.43 10.63 -4.27
C GLU A 67 -9.85 11.11 -5.61
N ALA A 68 -9.86 12.42 -5.88
CA ALA A 68 -9.38 12.98 -7.15
C ALA A 68 -7.85 13.02 -7.26
N ARG A 69 -7.14 12.97 -6.13
CA ARG A 69 -5.66 12.92 -6.09
C ARG A 69 -5.10 11.52 -5.91
N CYS A 70 -5.95 10.58 -5.48
CA CYS A 70 -5.63 9.18 -5.31
C CYS A 70 -5.07 8.54 -6.59
N ARG A 71 -3.82 8.07 -6.53
CA ARG A 71 -3.15 7.40 -7.66
C ARG A 71 -3.36 5.90 -7.69
N SER A 72 -3.55 5.28 -6.52
CA SER A 72 -3.74 3.84 -6.43
C SER A 72 -5.20 3.47 -6.73
N ARG A 73 -5.41 2.78 -7.85
CA ARG A 73 -6.73 2.29 -8.27
C ARG A 73 -7.36 1.35 -7.24
N GLY A 74 -6.54 0.49 -6.66
CA GLY A 74 -6.93 -0.43 -5.61
C GLY A 74 -7.40 0.25 -4.35
N ALA A 75 -6.59 1.18 -3.85
CA ALA A 75 -6.90 1.98 -2.66
C ALA A 75 -8.16 2.83 -2.88
N LEU A 76 -8.32 3.42 -4.07
CA LEU A 76 -9.53 4.14 -4.46
C LEU A 76 -10.76 3.24 -4.44
N SER A 77 -10.64 2.04 -5.02
CA SER A 77 -11.73 1.06 -5.05
C SER A 77 -12.14 0.67 -3.64
N PHE A 78 -11.17 0.37 -2.77
CA PHE A 78 -11.42 0.06 -1.37
C PHE A 78 -12.14 1.22 -0.67
N ALA A 79 -11.60 2.44 -0.74
CA ALA A 79 -12.16 3.62 -0.08
C ALA A 79 -13.60 3.86 -0.53
N ARG A 80 -13.89 3.81 -1.84
CA ARG A 80 -15.24 3.98 -2.38
C ARG A 80 -16.22 2.91 -1.90
N GLN A 81 -15.78 1.65 -1.83
CA GLN A 81 -16.62 0.57 -1.33
C GLN A 81 -16.92 0.74 0.15
N VAL A 82 -15.94 1.17 0.94
CA VAL A 82 -16.11 1.49 2.36
C VAL A 82 -17.11 2.63 2.55
N HIS A 83 -17.05 3.70 1.76
CA HIS A 83 -18.01 4.81 1.81
C HIS A 83 -19.46 4.39 1.48
N ARG A 84 -19.64 3.34 0.69
CA ARG A 84 -20.96 2.79 0.34
C ARG A 84 -21.55 1.89 1.42
N LEU A 85 -20.79 1.52 2.44
CA LEU A 85 -21.32 0.76 3.56
C LEU A 85 -22.25 1.65 4.40
N GLY A 86 -23.35 1.06 4.86
CA GLY A 86 -24.27 1.67 5.81
C GLY A 86 -23.70 1.72 7.22
N LYS A 87 -24.56 2.14 8.16
CA LYS A 87 -24.21 2.23 9.58
C LYS A 87 -23.61 0.91 10.08
N SER A 88 -22.51 1.00 10.83
CA SER A 88 -21.78 -0.14 11.38
C SER A 88 -21.26 -1.12 10.32
N GLY A 89 -20.96 -0.64 9.11
CA GLY A 89 -20.39 -1.47 8.03
C GLY A 89 -21.38 -2.38 7.32
N ARG A 90 -22.68 -2.06 7.37
CA ARG A 90 -23.74 -2.88 6.75
C ARG A 90 -23.80 -2.71 5.22
N CYS A 91 -23.70 -3.80 4.48
CA CYS A 91 -23.92 -3.86 3.04
C CYS A 91 -25.35 -4.32 2.74
N HIS A 92 -26.17 -3.43 2.18
CA HIS A 92 -27.60 -3.69 1.91
C HIS A 92 -27.85 -4.64 0.73
N ARG A 93 -26.89 -4.78 -0.19
CA ARG A 93 -27.01 -5.62 -1.40
C ARG A 93 -26.19 -6.91 -1.33
N CYS A 94 -25.61 -7.20 -0.17
CA CYS A 94 -24.76 -8.37 0.02
C CYS A 94 -25.57 -9.55 0.56
N SER A 95 -25.18 -10.76 0.14
CA SER A 95 -25.61 -11.99 0.83
C SER A 95 -25.09 -12.02 2.28
N PRO A 96 -25.68 -12.84 3.16
CA PRO A 96 -25.19 -12.99 4.54
C PRO A 96 -23.71 -13.39 4.61
N ARG A 97 -23.26 -14.26 3.69
CA ARG A 97 -21.85 -14.68 3.60
C ARG A 97 -20.92 -13.52 3.25
N GLN A 98 -21.31 -12.69 2.29
CA GLN A 98 -20.56 -11.49 1.92
C GLN A 98 -20.52 -10.47 3.06
N GLN A 99 -21.65 -10.23 3.75
CA GLN A 99 -21.66 -9.33 4.91
C GLN A 99 -20.71 -9.81 6.01
N GLN A 100 -20.70 -11.12 6.29
CA GLN A 100 -19.80 -11.68 7.29
C GLN A 100 -18.33 -11.49 6.88
N HIS A 101 -18.01 -11.72 5.60
CA HIS A 101 -16.67 -11.50 5.07
C HIS A 101 -16.25 -10.03 5.18
N ILE A 102 -17.07 -9.09 4.71
CA ILE A 102 -16.81 -7.65 4.83
C ILE A 102 -16.60 -7.26 6.30
N SER A 103 -17.39 -7.81 7.22
CA SER A 103 -17.25 -7.53 8.65
C SER A 103 -15.90 -8.00 9.19
N VAL A 104 -15.37 -9.13 8.72
CA VAL A 104 -14.02 -9.61 9.07
C VAL A 104 -12.95 -8.66 8.52
N ILE A 105 -13.06 -8.28 7.25
CA ILE A 105 -12.13 -7.36 6.58
C ILE A 105 -12.10 -6.00 7.27
N MET A 106 -13.27 -5.43 7.58
CA MET A 106 -13.37 -4.13 8.24
C MET A 106 -12.83 -4.16 9.66
N ARG A 107 -13.15 -5.19 10.47
CA ARG A 107 -12.59 -5.33 11.82
C ARG A 107 -11.06 -5.43 11.79
N ARG A 108 -10.51 -6.21 10.85
CA ARG A 108 -9.06 -6.37 10.70
C ARG A 108 -8.39 -5.07 10.26
N THR A 109 -8.99 -4.37 9.30
CA THR A 109 -8.51 -3.06 8.83
C THR A 109 -8.53 -2.03 9.96
N ILE A 110 -9.65 -1.89 10.68
CA ILE A 110 -9.78 -0.93 11.79
C ILE A 110 -8.77 -1.23 12.89
N SER A 111 -8.72 -2.48 13.38
CA SER A 111 -7.79 -2.89 14.43
C SER A 111 -6.33 -2.69 14.00
N GLY A 112 -6.00 -3.03 12.76
CA GLY A 112 -4.68 -2.83 12.18
C GLY A 112 -4.28 -1.36 12.08
N MET A 113 -5.18 -0.50 11.57
CA MET A 113 -4.93 0.93 11.50
C MET A 113 -4.77 1.55 12.90
N GLN A 114 -5.62 1.20 13.85
CA GLN A 114 -5.56 1.71 15.23
C GLN A 114 -4.26 1.31 15.94
N SER A 115 -3.82 0.07 15.79
CA SER A 115 -2.66 -0.47 16.50
C SER A 115 -1.33 -0.15 15.82
N LYS A 116 -1.26 -0.22 14.48
CA LYS A 116 0.00 -0.09 13.73
C LYS A 116 0.20 1.30 13.11
N HIS A 117 -0.88 2.01 12.78
CA HIS A 117 -0.85 3.28 12.05
C HIS A 117 -1.74 4.36 12.71
N PRO A 118 -1.54 4.68 14.00
CA PRO A 118 -2.46 5.53 14.77
C PRO A 118 -2.52 6.99 14.27
N ALA A 119 -1.49 7.49 13.59
CA ALA A 119 -1.51 8.83 13.00
C ALA A 119 -2.40 8.86 11.74
N GLU A 120 -2.24 7.87 10.88
CA GLU A 120 -3.02 7.64 9.68
C GLU A 120 -4.48 7.29 10.01
N TRP A 121 -4.72 6.53 11.08
CA TRP A 121 -6.07 6.25 11.60
C TRP A 121 -6.83 7.55 11.90
N ARG A 122 -6.22 8.47 12.65
CA ARG A 122 -6.84 9.76 13.00
C ARG A 122 -7.22 10.58 11.76
N ARG A 123 -6.44 10.47 10.68
CA ARG A 123 -6.71 11.14 9.41
C ARG A 123 -7.93 10.57 8.69
N ILE A 124 -8.15 9.25 8.75
CA ILE A 124 -9.27 8.62 8.03
C ILE A 124 -10.59 8.63 8.81
N VAL A 125 -10.57 8.71 10.15
CA VAL A 125 -11.78 8.69 11.00
C VAL A 125 -12.92 9.62 10.54
N PRO A 126 -12.67 10.88 10.14
CA PRO A 126 -13.74 11.76 9.65
C PRO A 126 -14.53 11.20 8.46
N PHE A 127 -13.89 10.40 7.60
CA PHE A 127 -14.47 9.86 6.36
C PHE A 127 -15.21 8.54 6.57
N ILE A 128 -15.00 7.88 7.71
CA ILE A 128 -15.56 6.55 8.02
C ILE A 128 -16.45 6.53 9.27
N ARG A 129 -16.93 7.70 9.71
CA ARG A 129 -17.71 7.85 10.95
C ARG A 129 -18.97 6.96 10.97
N ASN A 130 -19.57 6.69 9.82
CA ASN A 130 -20.71 5.78 9.66
C ASN A 130 -20.39 4.33 10.04
N LEU A 131 -19.12 3.94 10.07
CA LEU A 131 -18.70 2.57 10.36
C LEU A 131 -18.42 2.33 11.85
N LEU A 132 -18.22 3.40 12.62
CA LEU A 132 -17.85 3.38 14.03
C LEU A 132 -19.07 3.40 14.95
#